data_AF-A0A349BSX0-F1
#
_entry.id   AF-A0A349BSX0-F1
#
_cell.length_a   1.000
_cell.length_b   1.000
_cell.length_c   1.000
_cell.angle_alpha   90.00
_cell.angle_beta   90.00
_cell.angle_gamma   90.00
#
_symmetry.space_group_name_H-M   'P 1'
#
loop_
_entity.id
_entity.type
_entity.pdbx_description
1 polymer ?
#
loop_
_entity_poly.entity_id
_entity_poly.type
_entity_poly.pdbx_seq_one_letter_code
_entity_poly.pdbx_strand_id
1 'polypeptide(L)' 'MAIIITDECINCGACEPECPNTAIYEGAEDWRYQDGTSLTGEVVLPNGKQVNAEIFQEPVSDEYYFIVPDKCTECKGFHE' A
#
# COMPACT_ATOMS: atom_id res chain seq x y z
N MET A 1 -2.87 -12.71 6.50
CA MET A 1 -1.68 -13.50 6.09
C MET A 1 -0.72 -12.46 5.57
N ALA A 2 0.48 -12.30 6.14
CA ALA A 2 1.36 -11.22 5.70
C ALA A 2 1.90 -11.53 4.29
N ILE A 3 1.50 -10.74 3.30
CA ILE A 3 2.06 -10.79 1.94
C ILE A 3 3.25 -9.83 1.91
N ILE A 4 4.38 -10.29 1.39
CA ILE A 4 5.58 -9.48 1.17
C ILE A 4 5.95 -9.63 -0.30
N ILE A 5 6.08 -8.51 -1.02
CA ILE A 5 6.64 -8.54 -2.37
C ILE A 5 8.16 -8.57 -2.26
N THR A 6 8.78 -9.58 -2.89
CA THR A 6 10.24 -9.75 -2.95
C THR A 6 10.76 -9.39 -4.34
N ASP A 7 12.07 -9.34 -4.49
CA ASP A 7 12.77 -9.21 -5.79
C ASP A 7 12.53 -10.39 -6.75
N GLU A 8 11.90 -11.47 -6.28
CA GLU A 8 11.45 -12.59 -7.11
C GLU A 8 10.07 -12.33 -7.76
N CYS A 9 9.49 -11.14 -7.57
CA CYS A 9 8.21 -10.78 -8.18
C CYS A 9 8.30 -10.86 -9.71
N ILE A 10 7.39 -11.62 -10.31
CA ILE A 10 7.27 -11.77 -11.77
C ILE A 10 6.13 -10.93 -12.37
N ASN A 11 5.58 -9.98 -11.62
CA ASN A 11 4.46 -9.12 -12.03
C ASN A 11 3.23 -9.91 -12.55
N CYS A 12 2.85 -10.98 -11.87
CA CYS A 12 1.69 -11.81 -12.27
C CYS A 12 0.33 -11.26 -11.82
N GLY A 13 0.31 -10.21 -10.98
CA GLY A 13 -0.92 -9.56 -10.51
C GLY A 13 -1.76 -10.37 -9.52
N ALA A 14 -1.30 -11.54 -9.06
CA ALA A 14 -2.11 -12.39 -8.17
C ALA A 14 -2.30 -11.82 -6.76
N CYS A 15 -1.35 -11.01 -6.27
CA CYS A 15 -1.39 -10.50 -4.90
C CYS A 15 -2.28 -9.27 -4.73
N GLU A 16 -2.40 -8.44 -5.78
CA GLU A 16 -3.15 -7.18 -5.76
C GLU A 16 -4.64 -7.37 -5.36
N PRO A 17 -5.44 -8.23 -6.02
CA PRO A 17 -6.86 -8.40 -5.67
C PRO A 17 -7.07 -9.09 -4.32
N GLU A 18 -6.07 -9.79 -3.81
CA GLU A 18 -6.13 -10.47 -2.51
C GLU A 18 -5.87 -9.50 -1.35
N CYS A 19 -5.39 -8.29 -1.60
CA CYS A 19 -5.10 -7.31 -0.56
C CYS A 19 -6.38 -6.63 -0.06
N PRO A 20 -6.85 -6.92 1.17
CA PRO A 20 -8.12 -6.37 1.67
C PRO A 20 -8.09 -4.85 1.88
N ASN A 21 -6.89 -4.29 2.03
CA ASN A 21 -6.68 -2.85 2.27
C ASN A 21 -6.27 -2.08 1.01
N THR A 22 -6.18 -2.75 -0.16
CA THR A 22 -5.70 -2.14 -1.41
C THR A 22 -4.38 -1.37 -1.18
N ALA A 23 -3.42 -2.07 -0.56
CA ALA A 23 -2.11 -1.55 -0.23
C ALA A 23 -1.02 -2.03 -1.20
N ILE A 24 -1.38 -2.80 -2.22
CA ILE A 24 -0.49 -3.37 -3.23
C ILE A 24 -0.78 -2.68 -4.56
N TYR A 25 0.26 -2.25 -5.25
CA TYR A 25 0.20 -1.50 -6.51
C TYR A 25 1.22 -2.04 -7.49
N GLU A 26 0.98 -1.85 -8.80
CA GLU A 26 1.94 -2.19 -9.83
C GLU A 26 3.18 -1.27 -9.76
N GLY A 27 4.30 -1.73 -10.34
CA GLY A 27 5.48 -0.88 -10.47
C GLY A 27 5.18 0.39 -11.25
N ALA A 28 5.73 1.51 -10.80
CA ALA A 28 5.56 2.86 -11.36
C ALA A 28 4.11 3.41 -11.30
N GLU A 29 3.21 2.77 -10.54
CA GLU A 29 1.84 3.26 -10.37
C GLU A 29 1.73 4.27 -9.21
N ASP A 30 1.18 5.45 -9.51
CA ASP A 30 0.84 6.45 -8.51
C ASP A 30 -0.35 5.98 -7.66
N TRP A 31 -0.28 6.19 -6.35
CA TRP A 31 -1.28 5.66 -5.41
C TRP A 31 -1.77 6.70 -4.40
N ARG A 32 -2.91 6.44 -3.75
CA ARG A 32 -3.49 7.33 -2.72
C ARG A 32 -3.95 6.56 -1.50
N TYR A 33 -4.03 7.23 -0.35
CA TYR A 33 -4.57 6.61 0.87
C TYR A 33 -6.06 6.31 0.76
N GLN A 34 -6.81 7.09 -0.03
CA GLN A 34 -8.24 6.85 -0.24
C GLN A 34 -8.54 5.58 -1.06
N ASP A 35 -7.61 5.08 -1.86
CA ASP A 35 -7.89 3.94 -2.75
C ASP A 35 -8.19 2.70 -1.90
N GLY A 36 -9.39 2.12 -2.03
CA GLY A 36 -9.81 0.96 -1.24
C GLY A 36 -10.01 1.22 0.26
N THR A 37 -10.04 2.48 0.71
CA THR A 37 -10.34 2.84 2.11
C THR A 37 -11.46 3.87 2.18
N SER A 38 -11.93 4.19 3.40
CA SER A 38 -12.90 5.27 3.63
C SER A 38 -12.25 6.60 4.05
N LEU A 39 -10.93 6.76 3.84
CA LEU A 39 -10.20 7.97 4.22
C LEU A 39 -10.47 9.09 3.22
N THR A 40 -10.73 10.30 3.71
CA THR A 40 -10.97 11.50 2.90
C THR A 40 -10.33 12.73 3.55
N GLY A 41 -9.86 13.68 2.73
CA GLY A 41 -9.23 14.91 3.21
C GLY A 41 -7.95 14.67 4.03
N GLU A 42 -7.69 15.56 4.99
CA GLU A 42 -6.52 15.47 5.88
C GLU A 42 -6.76 14.46 7.01
N VAL A 43 -5.88 13.46 7.12
CA VAL A 43 -5.96 12.37 8.09
C VAL A 43 -4.65 12.21 8.85
N VAL A 44 -4.75 11.82 10.12
CA VAL A 44 -3.60 11.43 10.96
C VAL A 44 -3.52 9.91 10.98
N LEU A 45 -2.47 9.36 10.41
CA LEU A 45 -2.22 7.92 10.40
C LEU A 45 -1.85 7.41 11.81
N PRO A 46 -1.99 6.10 12.10
CA PRO A 46 -1.61 5.53 13.39
C PRO A 46 -0.13 5.70 13.77
N ASN A 47 0.74 5.99 12.80
CA ASN A 47 2.15 6.31 13.01
C ASN A 47 2.39 7.81 13.39
N GLY A 48 1.33 8.63 13.49
CA GLY A 48 1.38 10.05 13.78
C GLY A 48 1.60 10.97 12.57
N LYS A 49 1.74 10.42 11.36
CA LYS A 49 1.95 11.18 10.12
C LYS A 49 0.64 11.80 9.67
N GLN A 50 0.66 13.12 9.42
CA GLN A 50 -0.42 13.84 8.77
C GLN A 50 -0.27 13.70 7.26
N VAL A 51 -1.31 13.20 6.60
CA VAL A 51 -1.35 13.03 5.14
C VAL A 51 -2.70 13.51 4.60
N ASN A 52 -2.74 13.91 3.34
CA ASN A 52 -4.01 14.10 2.64
C ASN A 52 -4.33 12.82 1.85
N ALA A 53 -5.51 12.25 2.08
CA ALA A 53 -5.88 10.96 1.53
C ALA A 53 -6.14 10.98 0.02
N GLU A 54 -6.38 12.16 -0.56
CA GLU A 54 -6.75 12.35 -1.95
C GLU A 54 -5.55 12.67 -2.86
N ILE A 55 -4.40 12.98 -2.26
CA ILE A 55 -3.17 13.32 -2.99
C ILE A 55 -2.45 12.05 -3.44
N PHE A 56 -2.10 12.02 -4.73
CA PHE A 56 -1.24 11.00 -5.33
C PHE A 56 0.16 11.03 -4.71
N GLN A 57 0.65 9.84 -4.40
CA GLN A 57 1.96 9.57 -3.86
C GLN A 57 2.80 8.90 -4.95
N GLU A 58 4.10 9.18 -4.93
CA GLU A 58 5.05 8.54 -5.82
C GLU A 58 5.12 7.02 -5.53
N PRO A 59 5.34 6.19 -6.56
CA PRO A 59 5.50 4.76 -6.41
C PRO A 59 6.71 4.43 -5.53
N VAL A 60 6.61 3.34 -4.78
CA VAL A 60 7.74 2.86 -3.95
C VAL A 60 8.75 2.08 -4.80
N SER A 61 8.28 1.47 -5.90
CA SER A 61 9.10 0.74 -6.87
C SER A 61 8.61 1.05 -8.28
N ASP A 62 9.55 1.22 -9.20
CA ASP A 62 9.26 1.44 -10.63
C ASP A 62 9.31 0.14 -11.45
N GLU A 63 9.80 -0.96 -10.86
CA GLU A 63 10.13 -2.19 -11.60
C GLU A 63 9.18 -3.35 -11.31
N TYR A 64 8.71 -3.45 -10.07
CA TYR A 64 7.89 -4.56 -9.58
C TYR A 64 6.77 -4.05 -8.68
N TYR A 65 5.74 -4.88 -8.49
CA TYR A 65 4.66 -4.60 -7.55
C TYR A 65 5.22 -4.20 -6.18
N PHE A 66 4.60 -3.23 -5.51
CA PHE A 66 5.05 -2.80 -4.20
C PHE A 66 3.91 -2.74 -3.19
N ILE A 67 4.27 -2.88 -1.92
CA ILE A 67 3.34 -2.74 -0.80
C ILE A 67 3.59 -1.39 -0.16
N VAL A 68 2.54 -0.60 0.01
CA VAL A 68 2.57 0.64 0.79
C VAL A 68 2.45 0.29 2.27
N PRO A 69 3.52 0.40 3.08
CA PRO A 69 3.52 -0.08 4.46
C PRO A 69 2.56 0.72 5.35
N ASP A 70 2.39 2.01 5.05
CA ASP A 70 1.49 2.89 5.81
C ASP A 70 0.00 2.59 5.56
N LYS A 71 -0.35 1.95 4.43
CA LYS A 71 -1.71 1.44 4.14
C LYS A 71 -1.89 -0.01 4.57
N CYS A 72 -0.81 -0.78 4.60
CA CYS A 72 -0.86 -2.18 5.00
C CYS A 72 -1.03 -2.31 6.52
N THR A 73 -2.29 -2.45 6.95
CA THR A 73 -2.61 -2.67 8.37
C THR A 73 -2.33 -4.10 8.84
N GLU A 74 -2.08 -5.04 7.92
CA GLU A 74 -1.69 -6.41 8.26
C GLU A 74 -0.23 -6.51 8.76
N CYS A 75 0.63 -5.53 8.47
CA CYS A 75 2.04 -5.54 8.91
C CYS A 75 2.28 -4.89 10.28
N LYS A 76 1.33 -4.11 10.81
CA LYS A 76 1.41 -3.55 12.17
C LYS A 76 0.60 -4.40 13.14
N GLY A 77 1.20 -5.51 13.59
CA GLY A 77 0.63 -6.35 14.66
C GLY A 77 0.93 -7.85 14.58
N PHE A 78 1.73 -8.31 13.61
CA PHE A 78 2.01 -9.76 13.45
C PHE A 78 3.50 -10.13 13.40
N HIS A 79 4.41 -9.16 13.37
CA HIS A 79 5.81 -9.38 13.67
C HIS A 79 6.05 -9.01 15.13
N GLU A 80 5.83 -9.99 16.03
CA GLU A 80 6.71 -10.14 17.20
C GLU A 80 8.13 -10.47 16.72
#